data_AF-A0A8H5LZD2-F1
#
_entry.id   AF-A0A8H5LZD2-F1
#
_cell.length_a   1.000
_cell.length_b   1.000
_cell.length_c   1.000
_cell.angle_alpha   90.00
_cell.angle_beta   90.00
_cell.angle_gamma   90.00
#
_symmetry.space_group_name_H-M   'P 1'
#
loop_
_entity.id
_entity.type
_entity.pdbx_description
1 polymer ?
#
loop_
_entity_poly.entity_id
_entity_poly.type
_entity_poly.pdbx_seq_one_letter_code
_entity_poly.pdbx_strand_id
1 'polypeptide(L)'
;MFRHIARYFTTEMASKSFLPPLPPKISGWPTPWLTLEEMEQYLIPLQEAAKWQIPTDCRPISLQRSFSFTNGPSALKYMREVIDIANTERHHPSILRYQDTPSPRVDISIHTHSATAPPKLFAEVSSAYAGRCATVLAIHDLNSPEQTK
;
A
#
# COMPACT_ATOMS: atom_id res chain seq x y z
N MET A 1 -1.27 3.98 11.47
CA MET A 1 -0.85 4.44 10.14
C MET A 1 -1.50 3.66 8.99
N PHE A 2 -1.59 2.32 9.00
CA PHE A 2 -2.13 1.59 7.83
C PHE A 2 -3.27 0.61 8.13
N ARG A 3 -3.99 0.83 9.24
CA ARG A 3 -4.98 -0.13 9.76
C ARG A 3 -6.25 -0.23 8.88
N HIS A 4 -6.40 0.73 7.99
CA HIS A 4 -7.50 0.92 7.05
C HIS A 4 -7.21 0.30 5.68
N ILE A 5 -5.93 -0.01 5.40
CA ILE A 5 -5.49 -0.43 4.06
C ILE A 5 -5.94 -1.85 3.74
N ALA A 6 -5.90 -2.73 4.74
CA ALA A 6 -6.29 -4.12 4.60
C ALA A 6 -7.79 -4.34 4.30
N ARG A 7 -8.65 -3.33 4.49
CA ARG A 7 -10.08 -3.43 4.19
C ARG A 7 -10.47 -2.95 2.80
N TYR A 8 -9.63 -2.16 2.12
CA TYR A 8 -9.85 -1.82 0.70
C TYR A 8 -9.67 -3.04 -0.24
N PHE A 9 -9.37 -4.22 0.30
CA PHE A 9 -9.24 -5.48 -0.42
C PHE A 9 -10.54 -6.28 -0.32
N THR A 10 -11.55 -5.96 -1.12
CA THR A 10 -12.74 -6.81 -1.25
C THR A 10 -13.11 -7.06 -2.70
N THR A 11 -12.76 -8.27 -3.16
CA THR A 11 -13.65 -9.35 -3.65
C THR A 11 -12.78 -10.34 -4.43
N GLU A 12 -11.76 -9.85 -5.14
CA GLU A 12 -10.88 -10.67 -5.98
C GLU A 12 -9.71 -11.33 -5.23
N MET A 13 -9.28 -10.80 -4.08
CA MET A 13 -8.16 -11.34 -3.30
C MET A 13 -8.58 -12.28 -2.15
N ALA A 14 -9.88 -12.49 -1.94
CA ALA A 14 -10.40 -13.26 -0.80
C ALA A 14 -10.06 -14.75 -0.81
N SER A 15 -9.52 -15.30 -1.92
CA SER A 15 -9.09 -16.70 -2.00
C SER A 15 -7.61 -16.94 -1.71
N LYS A 16 -6.81 -15.90 -1.45
CA LYS A 16 -5.36 -16.05 -1.21
C LYS A 16 -4.99 -15.75 0.24
N SER A 17 -4.43 -16.77 0.90
CA SER A 17 -3.79 -16.80 2.23
C SER A 17 -2.59 -15.86 2.40
N PHE A 18 -2.48 -14.80 1.60
CA PHE A 18 -1.27 -14.00 1.41
C PHE A 18 -1.39 -12.55 1.89
N LEU A 19 -2.58 -12.11 2.34
CA LEU A 19 -2.72 -10.80 2.96
C LEU A 19 -2.32 -10.86 4.44
N PRO A 20 -1.57 -9.88 4.95
CA PRO A 20 -1.24 -9.84 6.37
C PRO A 20 -2.52 -9.65 7.19
N PRO A 21 -2.55 -10.11 8.45
CA PRO A 21 -3.69 -9.85 9.32
C PRO A 21 -3.90 -8.34 9.48
N LEU A 22 -5.13 -7.95 9.78
CA LEU A 22 -5.42 -6.56 10.15
C LEU A 22 -4.55 -6.18 11.38
N PRO A 23 -3.79 -5.08 11.32
CA PRO A 23 -3.08 -4.61 12.51
C PRO A 23 -4.09 -4.24 13.62
N PRO A 24 -3.70 -4.25 14.91
CA PRO A 24 -4.61 -4.05 16.08
C PRO A 24 -5.31 -2.67 16.08
N LYS A 25 -5.87 -2.11 17.17
CA LYS A 25 -6.26 -0.66 17.17
C LYS A 25 -5.16 0.24 17.75
N ILE A 26 -4.80 1.36 17.10
CA ILE A 26 -3.77 2.28 17.63
C ILE A 26 -4.48 3.23 18.58
N SER A 27 -3.88 3.44 19.75
CA SER A 27 -4.25 4.50 20.69
C SER A 27 -3.13 5.53 20.75
N GLY A 28 -3.49 6.80 20.97
CA GLY A 28 -2.54 7.90 21.14
C GLY A 28 -2.66 8.97 20.05
N TRP A 29 -2.29 10.19 20.43
CA TRP A 29 -2.18 11.34 19.54
C TRP A 29 -0.87 12.09 19.86
N PRO A 30 -0.04 12.44 18.85
CA PRO A 30 -0.13 12.05 17.44
C PRO A 30 -0.08 10.52 17.26
N THR A 31 -0.52 10.04 16.09
CA THR A 31 -0.45 8.60 15.77
C THR A 31 1.02 8.17 15.76
N PRO A 32 1.45 7.19 16.55
CA PRO A 32 2.83 6.73 16.54
C PRO A 32 3.23 6.22 15.15
N TRP A 33 4.51 6.43 14.82
CA TRP A 33 5.14 5.81 13.66
C TRP A 33 5.16 4.29 13.81
N LEU A 34 5.21 3.59 12.68
CA LEU A 34 5.37 2.14 12.71
C LEU A 34 6.73 1.75 13.30
N THR A 35 6.75 0.68 14.10
CA THR A 35 8.00 0.01 14.46
C THR A 35 8.55 -0.80 13.29
N LEU A 36 9.80 -1.26 13.39
CA LEU A 36 10.40 -2.12 12.35
C LEU A 36 9.61 -3.41 12.19
N GLU A 37 9.19 -4.01 13.31
CA GLU A 37 8.40 -5.24 13.34
C GLU A 37 7.03 -5.04 12.70
N GLU A 38 6.37 -3.90 12.95
CA GLU A 38 5.12 -3.56 12.27
C GLU A 38 5.31 -3.35 10.76
N MET A 39 6.43 -2.75 10.34
CA MET A 39 6.73 -2.62 8.91
C MET A 39 6.93 -3.99 8.26
N GLU A 40 7.70 -4.88 8.87
CA GLU A 40 7.94 -6.23 8.37
C GLU A 40 6.65 -7.05 8.33
N GLN A 41 5.81 -6.93 9.36
CA GLN A 41 4.56 -7.67 9.47
C GLN A 41 3.49 -7.19 8.49
N TYR A 42 3.37 -5.88 8.25
CA TYR A 42 2.25 -5.32 7.50
C TYR A 42 2.64 -4.72 6.14
N LEU A 43 3.77 -4.02 6.04
CA LEU A 43 4.13 -3.32 4.81
C LEU A 43 4.75 -4.23 3.75
N ILE A 44 5.66 -5.12 4.17
CA ILE A 44 6.31 -6.05 3.23
C ILE A 44 5.28 -6.92 2.50
N PRO A 45 4.31 -7.58 3.19
CA PRO A 45 3.31 -8.38 2.49
C PRO A 45 2.41 -7.55 1.56
N LEU A 46 2.10 -6.30 1.92
CA LEU A 46 1.33 -5.40 1.06
C LEU A 46 2.08 -5.06 -0.24
N GLN A 47 3.38 -4.88 -0.17
CA GLN A 47 4.22 -4.63 -1.33
C GLN A 47 4.36 -5.88 -2.20
N GLU A 48 4.70 -7.02 -1.60
CA GLU A 48 5.01 -8.25 -2.33
C GLU A 48 3.76 -8.91 -2.93
N ALA A 49 2.72 -9.11 -2.12
CA ALA A 49 1.53 -9.84 -2.50
C ALA A 49 0.45 -8.94 -3.12
N ALA A 50 0.28 -7.73 -2.58
CA ALA A 50 -0.78 -6.82 -2.99
C ALA A 50 -0.29 -5.66 -3.87
N LYS A 51 0.99 -5.66 -4.28
CA LYS A 51 1.56 -4.69 -5.23
C LYS A 51 1.36 -3.22 -4.83
N TRP A 52 1.32 -2.94 -3.52
CA TRP A 52 1.36 -1.57 -3.04
C TRP A 52 2.76 -1.00 -3.19
N GLN A 53 2.82 0.27 -3.58
CA GLN A 53 4.04 1.03 -3.69
C GLN A 53 4.21 1.90 -2.46
N ILE A 54 5.44 1.94 -1.95
CA ILE A 54 5.87 2.81 -0.86
C ILE A 54 6.84 3.82 -1.48
N PRO A 55 6.42 5.06 -1.77
CA PRO A 55 7.31 6.05 -2.35
C PRO A 55 8.49 6.32 -1.42
N THR A 56 9.70 6.35 -2.00
CA THR A 56 10.95 6.54 -1.26
C THR A 56 11.22 7.99 -0.87
N ASP A 57 10.48 8.92 -1.48
CA ASP A 57 10.70 10.36 -1.46
C ASP A 57 9.79 11.11 -0.47
N CYS A 58 8.71 10.49 0.01
CA CYS A 58 7.65 11.21 0.70
C CYS A 58 7.63 10.91 2.21
N ARG A 59 7.95 11.94 3.01
CA ARG A 59 7.40 12.10 4.36
C ARG A 59 6.10 12.90 4.25
N PRO A 60 4.96 12.43 4.79
CA PRO A 60 4.75 11.16 5.50
C PRO A 60 4.73 9.94 4.55
N ILE A 61 5.04 8.74 5.08
CA ILE A 61 4.94 7.48 4.30
C ILE A 61 3.52 7.37 3.77
N SER A 62 3.41 7.23 2.45
CA SER A 62 2.16 6.90 1.77
C SER A 62 2.23 5.50 1.20
N LEU A 63 1.08 4.81 1.16
CA LEU A 63 0.91 3.61 0.35
C LEU A 63 0.10 3.97 -0.88
N GLN A 64 0.59 3.58 -2.05
CA GLN A 64 -0.03 3.87 -3.33
C GLN A 64 -0.34 2.59 -4.09
N ARG A 65 -1.50 2.56 -4.76
CA ARG A 65 -1.84 1.47 -5.67
C ARG A 65 -2.78 1.95 -6.76
N SER A 66 -2.63 1.33 -7.93
CA SER A 66 -3.51 1.50 -9.07
C SER A 66 -4.28 0.23 -9.35
N PHE A 67 -5.58 0.37 -9.56
CA PHE A 67 -6.50 -0.71 -9.87
C PHE A 67 -7.06 -0.48 -11.27
N SER A 68 -6.89 -1.46 -12.15
CA SER A 68 -7.44 -1.42 -13.50
C SER A 68 -8.75 -2.18 -13.55
N PHE A 69 -9.72 -1.69 -14.31
CA PHE A 69 -11.04 -2.29 -14.43
C PHE A 69 -11.40 -2.52 -15.90
N THR A 70 -12.28 -3.48 -16.13
CA THR A 70 -12.79 -3.81 -17.47
C THR A 70 -13.75 -2.76 -18.03
N ASN A 71 -14.41 -1.99 -17.15
CA ASN A 71 -15.35 -0.94 -17.52
C ASN A 71 -15.47 0.13 -16.41
N GLY A 72 -15.94 1.33 -16.80
CA GLY A 72 -16.13 2.47 -15.89
C GLY A 72 -17.09 2.19 -14.73
N PRO A 73 -18.28 1.59 -14.95
CA PRO A 73 -19.20 1.26 -13.86
C PRO A 73 -18.57 0.42 -12.74
N SER A 74 -17.75 -0.59 -13.06
CA SER A 74 -17.02 -1.37 -12.06
C SER A 74 -16.01 -0.54 -11.27
N ALA A 75 -15.29 0.36 -11.94
CA ALA A 75 -14.35 1.28 -11.29
C ALA A 75 -15.06 2.25 -10.34
N LEU A 76 -16.19 2.83 -10.76
CA LEU A 76 -17.00 3.74 -9.93
C LEU A 76 -17.64 3.02 -8.75
N LYS A 77 -18.08 1.76 -8.93
CA LYS A 77 -18.55 0.91 -7.83
C LYS A 77 -17.44 0.70 -6.80
N TYR A 78 -16.24 0.35 -7.24
CA TYR A 78 -15.08 0.20 -6.36
C TYR A 78 -14.76 1.49 -5.59
N MET A 79 -14.77 2.65 -6.25
CA MET A 79 -14.56 3.93 -5.57
C MET A 79 -15.61 4.21 -4.49
N ARG A 80 -16.88 3.85 -4.72
CA ARG A 80 -17.92 4.00 -3.70
C ARG A 80 -17.64 3.12 -2.48
N GLU A 81 -17.24 1.87 -2.70
CA GLU A 81 -16.88 0.94 -1.62
C GLU A 81 -15.69 1.49 -0.80
N VAL A 82 -14.68 2.05 -1.48
CA VAL A 82 -13.55 2.75 -0.83
C VAL A 82 -14.06 3.92 0.02
N ILE A 83 -14.99 4.74 -0.48
CA ILE A 83 -15.55 5.87 0.27
C ILE A 83 -16.33 5.39 1.50
N ASP A 84 -17.13 4.33 1.37
CA ASP A 84 -17.92 3.78 2.47
C ASP A 84 -17.01 3.25 3.61
N ILE A 85 -15.91 2.57 3.24
CA ILE A 85 -14.87 2.15 4.18
C ILE A 85 -14.22 3.36 4.84
N ALA A 86 -13.77 4.35 4.06
CA ALA A 86 -13.13 5.56 4.57
C ALA A 86 -14.02 6.33 5.57
N ASN A 87 -15.32 6.42 5.30
CA ASN A 87 -16.29 7.07 6.19
C ASN A 87 -16.49 6.28 7.49
N THR A 88 -16.62 4.95 7.39
CA THR A 88 -16.73 4.06 8.55
C THR A 88 -15.51 4.17 9.45
N GLU A 89 -14.33 4.28 8.84
CA GLU A 89 -13.05 4.33 9.52
C GLU A 89 -12.62 5.74 9.93
N ARG A 90 -13.35 6.77 9.48
CA ARG A 90 -13.01 8.19 9.66
C ARG A 90 -11.58 8.49 9.20
N HIS A 91 -11.16 7.88 8.09
CA HIS A 91 -9.82 8.01 7.53
C HIS A 91 -9.85 7.97 6.01
N HIS A 92 -9.86 9.13 5.37
CA HIS A 92 -9.92 9.26 3.92
C HIS A 92 -8.56 9.05 3.24
N PRO A 93 -8.56 8.46 2.03
CA PRO A 93 -7.37 8.45 1.20
C PRO A 93 -6.98 9.88 0.81
N SER A 94 -5.68 10.13 0.67
CA SER A 94 -5.17 11.41 0.15
C SER A 94 -5.34 11.55 -1.35
N ILE A 95 -5.39 10.42 -2.07
CA ILE A 95 -5.74 10.37 -3.49
C ILE A 95 -6.76 9.27 -3.67
N LEU A 96 -7.87 9.59 -4.33
CA LEU A 96 -8.82 8.63 -4.87
C LEU A 96 -9.25 9.17 -6.24
N ARG A 97 -8.57 8.71 -7.29
CA ARG A 97 -8.68 9.31 -8.63
C ARG A 97 -9.14 8.29 -9.66
N TYR A 98 -10.20 8.63 -10.38
CA TYR A 98 -10.64 7.90 -11.56
C TYR A 98 -9.94 8.42 -12.82
N GLN A 99 -9.57 7.51 -13.71
CA GLN A 99 -9.13 7.80 -15.08
C GLN A 99 -9.84 6.82 -16.02
N ASP A 100 -10.26 7.28 -17.18
CA ASP A 100 -11.00 6.44 -18.15
C ASP A 100 -10.19 6.11 -19.42
N THR A 101 -9.02 6.73 -19.58
CA THR A 101 -8.19 6.62 -20.79
C THR A 101 -6.77 6.19 -20.44
N PRO A 102 -6.20 5.15 -21.07
CA PRO A 102 -6.75 4.32 -22.17
C PRO A 102 -7.77 3.26 -21.70
N SER A 103 -7.89 3.06 -20.40
CA SER A 103 -8.85 2.16 -19.78
C SER A 103 -9.26 2.66 -18.38
N PRO A 104 -10.42 2.23 -17.86
CA PRO A 104 -10.86 2.55 -16.51
C PRO A 104 -9.85 2.13 -15.45
N ARG A 105 -9.41 3.11 -14.65
CA ARG A 105 -8.41 2.95 -13.60
C ARG A 105 -8.78 3.78 -12.38
N VAL A 106 -8.49 3.24 -11.20
CA VAL A 106 -8.60 3.94 -9.92
C VAL A 106 -7.24 3.97 -9.25
N ASP A 107 -6.73 5.17 -8.98
CA ASP A 107 -5.54 5.38 -8.16
C ASP A 107 -5.93 5.70 -6.73
N ILE A 108 -5.31 4.98 -5.80
CA ILE A 108 -5.46 5.20 -4.37
C ILE A 108 -4.09 5.54 -3.77
N SER A 109 -4.04 6.62 -2.98
CA SER A 109 -2.91 6.93 -2.10
C SER A 109 -3.44 7.16 -0.69
N ILE A 110 -2.81 6.53 0.30
CA ILE A 110 -3.24 6.57 1.70
C ILE A 110 -2.04 6.91 2.57
N HIS A 111 -2.21 7.89 3.44
CA HIS A 111 -1.28 8.18 4.52
C HIS A 111 -2.04 8.72 5.73
N THR A 112 -1.44 8.65 6.91
CA THR A 112 -2.03 9.23 8.13
C THR A 112 -1.42 10.60 8.37
N HIS A 113 -2.21 11.67 8.17
CA HIS A 113 -1.77 13.05 8.40
C HIS A 113 -1.29 13.32 9.83
N SER A 114 -1.84 12.60 10.81
CA SER A 114 -1.51 12.76 12.22
C SER A 114 -0.33 11.93 12.70
N ALA A 115 0.38 11.27 11.79
CA ALA A 115 1.53 10.47 12.16
C ALA A 115 2.67 11.33 12.71
N THR A 116 3.36 10.83 13.73
CA THR A 116 4.67 11.38 14.13
C THR A 116 5.65 11.35 12.97
N ALA A 117 6.71 12.15 13.01
CA ALA A 117 7.81 12.01 12.05
C ALA A 117 8.47 10.62 12.17
N PRO A 118 9.06 10.08 11.08
CA PRO A 118 9.89 8.88 11.18
C PRO A 118 11.03 9.08 12.17
N PRO A 119 11.37 8.07 13.00
CA PRO A 119 12.56 8.13 13.84
C PRO A 119 13.81 8.44 12.99
N LYS A 120 14.75 9.21 13.55
CA LYS A 120 15.98 9.65 12.83
C LYS A 120 16.76 8.49 12.23
N LEU A 121 16.79 7.34 12.91
CA LEU A 121 17.44 6.11 12.45
C LEU A 121 16.91 5.65 11.07
N PHE A 122 15.63 5.88 10.74
CA PHE A 122 15.09 5.55 9.42
C PHE A 122 15.51 6.53 8.32
N ALA A 123 15.94 7.73 8.66
CA ALA A 123 16.50 8.66 7.66
C ALA A 123 17.82 8.11 7.09
N GLU A 124 18.59 7.41 7.92
CA GLU A 124 19.87 6.79 7.55
C GLU A 124 19.64 5.40 6.93
N VAL A 125 18.69 4.63 7.47
CA VAL A 125 18.31 3.30 6.95
C VAL A 125 17.51 3.40 5.64
N SER A 126 16.92 4.54 5.27
CA SER A 126 16.26 4.75 3.97
C SER A 126 17.15 4.33 2.78
N SER A 127 18.47 4.45 2.89
CA SER A 127 19.44 3.96 1.90
C SER A 127 19.56 2.43 1.92
N ALA A 128 19.60 1.81 3.11
CA ALA A 128 19.73 0.36 3.28
C ALA A 128 18.42 -0.43 3.11
N TYR A 129 17.26 0.18 3.40
CA TYR A 129 15.92 -0.37 3.16
C TYR A 129 15.50 -0.17 1.70
N ALA A 130 15.93 0.93 1.05
CA ALA A 130 15.94 0.99 -0.41
C ALA A 130 16.83 -0.12 -0.97
N GLY A 131 17.97 -0.41 -0.33
CA GLY A 131 18.82 -1.57 -0.63
C GLY A 131 18.14 -2.91 -0.44
N ARG A 132 17.39 -3.16 0.65
CA ARG A 132 16.66 -4.42 0.87
C ARG A 132 15.40 -4.54 -0.02
N CYS A 133 14.68 -3.46 -0.27
CA CYS A 133 13.61 -3.42 -1.29
C CYS A 133 14.18 -3.63 -2.70
N ALA A 134 15.37 -3.09 -3.00
CA ALA A 134 16.09 -3.34 -4.25
C ALA A 134 16.67 -4.76 -4.32
N THR A 135 17.07 -5.36 -3.19
CA THR A 135 17.61 -6.72 -3.13
C THR A 135 16.51 -7.76 -3.31
N VAL A 136 15.30 -7.51 -2.79
CA VAL A 136 14.11 -8.35 -3.06
C VAL A 136 13.68 -8.24 -4.54
N LEU A 137 13.96 -7.12 -5.22
CA LEU A 137 13.75 -6.98 -6.67
C LEU A 137 14.88 -7.57 -7.52
N ALA A 138 16.12 -7.61 -7.04
CA ALA A 138 17.26 -8.17 -7.77
C ALA A 138 17.31 -9.72 -7.77
N ILE A 139 16.63 -10.39 -6.84
CA ILE A 139 16.57 -11.86 -6.79
C ILE A 139 15.58 -12.44 -7.82
N HIS A 140 14.67 -11.62 -8.37
CA HIS A 140 13.69 -12.07 -9.36
C HIS A 140 14.13 -11.91 -10.84
N ASP A 141 15.22 -11.19 -11.11
CA ASP A 141 15.76 -11.00 -12.47
C ASP A 141 16.83 -12.05 -12.85
N LEU A 142 17.31 -12.84 -11.90
CA LEU A 142 18.33 -13.88 -12.12
C LEU A 142 17.75 -15.28 -12.41
N ASN A 143 16.43 -15.43 -12.46
CA ASN A 143 15.75 -16.70 -12.76
C ASN A 143 14.84 -16.66 -13.99
N SER A 144 15.01 -15.67 -14.88
CA SER A 144 14.38 -15.71 -16.20
C SER A 144 15.29 -16.51 -17.15
N PRO A 145 14.99 -17.77 -17.50
CA PRO A 145 15.77 -18.47 -18.50
C PRO A 145 15.59 -17.76 -19.83
N GLU A 146 16.67 -17.15 -20.32
CA GLU A 146 16.79 -16.72 -21.70
C GLU A 146 16.38 -17.88 -22.61
N GLN A 147 15.25 -17.72 -23.30
CA GLN A 147 14.95 -18.53 -24.47
C GLN A 147 15.95 -18.14 -25.56
N THR A 148 16.98 -18.96 -25.66
CA THR A 148 17.87 -19.00 -26.81
C THR A 148 17.07 -19.42 -28.04
N LYS A 149 17.11 -18.59 -29.08
CA LYS A 149 16.94 -18.98 -30.47
C LYS A 149 18.09 -18.39 -31.28
#